data_AF-A0A7W6II65-F1
#
_entry.id   AF-A0A7W6II65-F1
#
_cell.length_a   1.000
_cell.length_b   1.000
_cell.length_c   1.000
_cell.angle_alpha   90.00
_cell.angle_beta   90.00
_cell.angle_gamma   90.00
#
_symmetry.space_group_name_H-M   'P 1'
#
loop_
_entity.id
_entity.type
_entity.pdbx_description
1 polymer ?
#
loop_
_entity_poly.entity_id
_entity_poly.type
_entity_poly.pdbx_seq_one_letter_code
_entity_poly.pdbx_strand_id
1 'polypeptide(L)'
;MLGISLKNTYYALHDLGLVRSKYDYCRRFLGRGPTYLKDYDREGRDVARVPSKTVTTLRTRLCAIAERVPAVTAAEIMSVVQEIDRACQVADLLCRGR
;
A
#
# COMPACT_ATOMS: atom_id res chain seq x y z
N MET A 1 -2.18 13.94 2.61
CA MET A 1 -2.79 12.97 1.68
C MET A 1 -1.66 12.47 0.79
N LEU A 2 -1.47 11.17 0.64
CA LEU A 2 -0.29 10.60 -0.02
C LEU A 2 -0.70 9.97 -1.36
N GLY A 3 0.10 10.18 -2.40
CA GLY A 3 -0.15 9.63 -3.74
C GLY A 3 0.49 8.26 -3.87
N ILE A 4 -0.24 7.20 -3.52
CA ILE A 4 0.19 5.81 -3.75
C ILE A 4 -0.88 5.06 -4.52
N SER A 5 -0.47 4.14 -5.41
CA SER A 5 -1.39 3.22 -6.07
C SER A 5 -1.63 2.00 -5.17
N LEU A 6 -2.74 2.01 -4.42
CA LEU A 6 -3.17 0.87 -3.59
C LEU A 6 -3.36 -0.41 -4.41
N LYS A 7 -3.67 -0.26 -5.70
CA LYS A 7 -3.88 -1.37 -6.64
C LYS A 7 -2.57 -2.05 -6.99
N ASN A 8 -1.53 -1.29 -7.32
CA ASN A 8 -0.21 -1.85 -7.61
C ASN A 8 0.37 -2.54 -6.36
N THR A 9 0.22 -1.90 -5.19
CA THR A 9 0.63 -2.53 -3.93
C THR A 9 -0.15 -3.81 -3.64
N TYR A 10 -1.45 -3.86 -3.94
CA TYR A 10 -2.22 -5.09 -3.81
C TYR A 10 -1.66 -6.22 -4.68
N TYR A 11 -1.39 -5.96 -5.96
CA TYR A 11 -0.87 -6.98 -6.87
C TYR A 11 0.51 -7.48 -6.43
N ALA A 12 1.42 -6.59 -6.04
CA ALA A 12 2.72 -6.97 -5.52
C ALA A 12 2.60 -7.89 -4.29
N LEU A 13 1.74 -7.54 -3.32
CA LEU A 13 1.54 -8.35 -2.11
C LEU A 13 0.79 -9.67 -2.40
N HIS A 14 -0.05 -9.69 -3.42
CA HIS A 14 -0.74 -10.89 -3.86
C HIS A 14 0.24 -11.87 -4.53
N ASP A 15 1.13 -11.37 -5.37
CA ASP A 15 2.15 -12.19 -6.06
C ASP A 15 3.18 -12.75 -5.06
N LEU A 16 3.46 -12.02 -3.97
CA LEU A 16 4.24 -12.51 -2.83
C LEU A 16 3.48 -13.52 -1.94
N GLY A 17 2.21 -13.81 -2.24
CA GLY A 17 1.38 -14.73 -1.45
C GLY A 17 0.96 -14.19 -0.07
N LEU A 18 1.20 -12.90 0.21
CA LEU A 18 0.88 -12.27 1.49
C LEU A 18 -0.60 -11.92 1.64
N VAL A 19 -1.28 -11.74 0.51
CA VAL A 19 -2.68 -11.34 0.46
C VAL A 19 -3.44 -12.25 -0.48
N ARG A 20 -4.58 -12.78 -0.01
CA ARG A 20 -5.38 -13.75 -0.78
C ARG A 20 -6.44 -13.13 -1.67
N SER A 21 -6.85 -11.90 -1.36
CA SER A 21 -7.91 -11.21 -2.09
C SER A 21 -7.90 -9.71 -1.78
N LYS A 22 -8.56 -8.92 -2.64
CA LYS A 22 -8.78 -7.47 -2.40
C LYS A 22 -9.51 -7.21 -1.06
N TYR A 23 -10.39 -8.13 -0.65
CA TYR A 23 -11.09 -8.06 0.64
C TYR A 23 -10.10 -8.19 1.82
N ASP A 24 -9.25 -9.22 1.75
CA ASP A 24 -8.21 -9.50 2.76
C ASP A 24 -7.23 -8.31 2.86
N TYR A 25 -6.82 -7.76 1.72
CA TYR A 25 -6.01 -6.55 1.63
C TYR A 25 -6.64 -5.38 2.40
N CYS A 26 -7.88 -5.04 2.06
CA CYS A 26 -8.56 -3.88 2.64
C CYS A 26 -8.72 -4.04 4.16
N ARG A 27 -9.14 -5.22 4.61
CA ARG A 27 -9.41 -5.47 6.02
C ARG A 27 -8.13 -5.61 6.84
N ARG A 28 -7.22 -6.51 6.44
CA ARG A 28 -6.04 -6.88 7.25
C ARG A 28 -4.84 -5.97 7.06
N PHE A 29 -4.67 -5.38 5.88
CA PHE A 29 -3.51 -4.54 5.58
C PHE A 29 -3.86 -3.06 5.65
N LEU A 30 -4.99 -2.63 5.06
CA LEU A 30 -5.38 -1.21 5.09
C LEU A 30 -6.17 -0.80 6.34
N GLY A 31 -6.82 -1.74 7.02
CA GLY A 31 -7.72 -1.43 8.15
C GLY A 31 -8.96 -0.67 7.72
N ARG A 32 -9.44 -0.95 6.51
CA ARG A 32 -10.59 -0.29 5.85
C ARG A 32 -11.68 -1.29 5.54
N GLY A 33 -12.83 -0.75 5.13
CA GLY A 33 -13.98 -1.53 4.68
C GLY A 33 -13.64 -2.41 3.47
N PRO A 34 -14.39 -3.51 3.26
CA PRO A 34 -14.06 -4.51 2.25
C PRO A 34 -14.13 -4.02 0.81
N THR A 35 -14.90 -2.96 0.55
CA THR A 35 -15.05 -2.35 -0.77
C THR A 35 -14.03 -1.25 -1.03
N TYR A 36 -13.18 -0.91 -0.07
CA TYR A 36 -12.34 0.30 -0.14
C TYR A 36 -11.48 0.37 -1.41
N LEU A 37 -10.85 -0.75 -1.80
CA LEU A 37 -10.08 -0.79 -3.05
C LEU A 37 -10.97 -0.71 -4.31
N LYS A 38 -12.18 -1.28 -4.26
CA LYS A 38 -13.17 -1.20 -5.36
C LYS A 38 -13.68 0.23 -5.54
N ASP A 39 -13.88 0.94 -4.44
CA ASP A 39 -14.32 2.34 -4.45
C ASP A 39 -13.21 3.24 -5.03
N TYR A 40 -11.94 2.94 -4.74
CA TYR A 40 -10.78 3.59 -5.37
C TYR A 40 -10.69 3.32 -6.89
N ASP A 41 -10.95 2.08 -7.31
CA ASP A 41 -10.92 1.67 -8.73
C ASP A 41 -12.05 2.34 -9.54
N ARG A 42 -13.26 2.42 -8.96
CA ARG A 42 -14.47 2.96 -9.64
C ARG A 42 -14.38 4.45 -9.94
N GLU A 43 -13.66 5.20 -9.14
CA GLU A 43 -13.55 6.65 -9.30
C GLU A 43 -12.47 7.08 -10.32
N GLY A 44 -11.87 6.13 -11.07
CA GLY A 44 -10.80 6.42 -12.03
C GLY A 44 -9.54 6.97 -11.37
N ARG A 45 -9.38 6.70 -10.08
CA ARG A 45 -8.32 7.26 -9.26
C ARG A 45 -7.18 6.27 -9.09
N ASP A 46 -6.60 5.81 -10.21
CA ASP A 46 -5.30 5.13 -10.15
C ASP A 46 -4.21 6.01 -9.51
N VAL A 47 -4.46 7.34 -9.46
CA VAL A 47 -3.64 8.37 -8.80
C VAL A 47 -4.33 8.96 -7.55
N ALA A 48 -5.31 8.26 -6.97
CA ALA A 48 -6.07 8.74 -5.81
C ALA A 48 -5.17 9.15 -4.66
N ARG A 49 -5.53 10.26 -4.03
CA ARG A 49 -5.00 10.61 -2.70
C ARG A 49 -5.45 9.57 -1.68
N VAL A 50 -4.50 8.85 -1.10
CA VAL A 50 -4.72 7.93 0.02
C VAL A 50 -4.58 8.69 1.34
N PRO A 51 -5.48 8.48 2.32
CA PRO A 51 -5.33 9.03 3.66
C PRO A 51 -4.00 8.60 4.28
N SER A 52 -3.26 9.54 4.86
CA SER A 52 -1.93 9.27 5.47
C SER A 52 -2.00 8.13 6.48
N LYS A 53 -3.03 8.11 7.33
CA LYS A 53 -3.28 7.02 8.30
C LYS A 53 -3.34 5.64 7.65
N THR A 54 -3.90 5.52 6.45
CA THR A 54 -3.99 4.24 5.73
C THR A 54 -2.62 3.80 5.22
N VAL A 55 -1.83 4.73 4.70
CA VAL A 55 -0.44 4.45 4.28
C VAL A 55 0.43 4.06 5.46
N THR A 56 0.37 4.81 6.57
CA THR A 56 1.10 4.47 7.81
C THR A 56 0.71 3.09 8.32
N THR A 57 -0.60 2.78 8.37
CA THR A 57 -1.08 1.46 8.81
C THR A 57 -0.53 0.33 7.94
N LEU A 58 -0.57 0.52 6.61
CA LEU A 58 -0.03 -0.44 5.66
C LEU A 58 1.47 -0.66 5.87
N ARG A 59 2.25 0.44 5.94
CA ARG A 59 3.70 0.40 6.15
C ARG A 59 4.06 -0.31 7.45
N THR A 60 3.46 0.07 8.59
CA THR A 60 3.72 -0.56 9.88
C THR A 60 3.45 -2.06 9.84
N ARG A 61 2.37 -2.49 9.17
CA ARG A 61 2.04 -3.91 9.06
C ARG A 61 3.03 -4.66 8.17
N LEU A 62 3.45 -4.09 7.05
CA LEU A 62 4.46 -4.69 6.18
C LEU A 62 5.80 -4.85 6.89
N CYS A 63 6.27 -3.82 7.61
CA CYS A 63 7.49 -3.93 8.42
C CYS A 63 7.37 -5.02 9.48
N ALA A 64 6.25 -5.08 10.23
CA ALA A 64 6.04 -6.11 11.24
C ALA A 64 5.96 -7.54 10.67
N ILE A 65 5.55 -7.70 9.41
CA ILE A 65 5.58 -8.99 8.71
C ILE A 65 7.01 -9.31 8.27
N ALA A 66 7.74 -8.33 7.72
CA ALA A 66 9.12 -8.50 7.28
C ALA A 66 10.04 -9.01 8.41
N GLU A 67 9.81 -8.59 9.65
CA GLU A 67 10.53 -9.05 10.84
C GLU A 67 10.32 -10.55 11.18
N ARG A 68 9.28 -11.19 10.61
CA ARG A 68 8.84 -12.54 10.99
C ARG A 68 8.95 -13.56 9.86
N VAL A 69 9.39 -13.14 8.68
CA VAL A 69 9.52 -13.99 7.49
C VAL A 69 10.99 -14.21 7.14
N PRO A 70 11.31 -15.22 6.30
CA PRO A 70 12.67 -15.44 5.83
C PRO A 70 13.26 -14.21 5.15
N ALA A 71 14.59 -14.06 5.21
CA ALA A 71 15.30 -12.87 4.74
C ALA A 71 15.00 -12.51 3.27
N VAL A 72 14.80 -13.51 2.40
CA VAL A 72 14.44 -13.30 0.99
C VAL A 72 13.08 -12.60 0.87
N THR A 73 12.05 -13.17 1.49
CA THR A 73 10.70 -12.57 1.50
C THR A 73 10.68 -11.23 2.24
N ALA A 74 11.47 -11.09 3.30
CA ALA A 74 11.62 -9.82 4.00
C ALA A 74 12.18 -8.73 3.08
N ALA A 75 13.18 -9.04 2.26
CA ALA A 75 13.76 -8.10 1.30
C ALA A 75 12.72 -7.67 0.24
N GLU A 76 11.91 -8.60 -0.26
CA GLU A 76 10.83 -8.28 -1.21
C GLU A 76 9.76 -7.37 -0.58
N ILE A 77 9.33 -7.67 0.66
CA ILE A 77 8.39 -6.82 1.40
C ILE A 77 8.97 -5.42 1.62
N MET A 78 10.26 -5.33 1.99
CA MET A 78 10.93 -4.06 2.21
C MET A 78 11.09 -3.27 0.91
N SER A 79 11.25 -3.93 -0.23
CA SER A 79 11.22 -3.30 -1.55
C SER A 79 9.86 -2.62 -1.81
N VAL A 80 8.75 -3.30 -1.51
CA VAL A 80 7.40 -2.72 -1.60
C VAL A 80 7.24 -1.52 -0.66
N VAL A 81 7.77 -1.61 0.58
CA VAL A 81 7.75 -0.48 1.53
C VAL A 81 8.53 0.72 0.98
N GLN A 82 9.70 0.49 0.39
CA GLN A 82 10.49 1.56 -0.22
C GLN A 82 9.76 2.21 -1.40
N GLU A 83 9.06 1.42 -2.22
CA GLU A 83 8.26 1.95 -3.32
C GLU A 83 7.11 2.84 -2.81
N ILE A 84 6.42 2.42 -1.73
CA ILE A 84 5.42 3.23 -1.04
C ILE A 84 6.03 4.55 -0.58
N ASP A 85 7.20 4.51 0.07
CA ASP A 85 7.87 5.71 0.58
C ASP A 85 8.28 6.67 -0.54
N ARG A 86 8.84 6.15 -1.66
CA ARG A 86 9.17 6.95 -2.84
C ARG A 86 7.93 7.61 -3.44
N ALA A 87 6.84 6.87 -3.61
CA ALA A 87 5.59 7.40 -4.13
C ALA A 87 5.02 8.52 -3.23
N CYS A 88 5.12 8.35 -1.90
CA CYS A 88 4.77 9.39 -0.94
C CYS A 88 5.62 10.66 -1.10
N GLN A 89 6.95 10.52 -1.23
CA GLN A 89 7.85 11.64 -1.43
C GLN A 89 7.56 12.42 -2.72
N VAL A 90 7.32 11.71 -3.83
CA VAL A 90 6.95 12.33 -5.12
C VAL A 90 5.64 13.11 -4.97
N ALA A 91 4.63 12.54 -4.31
CA ALA A 91 3.37 13.20 -4.08
C ALA A 91 3.51 14.47 -3.23
N ASP A 92 4.35 14.43 -2.19
CA ASP A 92 4.63 15.59 -1.33
C ASP A 92 5.35 16.70 -2.10
N LEU A 93 6.32 16.37 -2.96
CA LEU A 93 7.02 17.33 -3.82
C LEU A 93 6.05 18.03 -4.79
N LEU A 94 5.17 17.27 -5.45
CA LEU A 94 4.18 17.81 -6.38
C LEU A 94 3.15 18.71 -5.68
N CYS A 95 2.84 18.44 -4.40
CA CYS A 95 1.92 19.29 -3.62
C CYS A 95 2.57 20.60 -3.15
N ARG A 96 3.90 20.63 -2.95
CA ARG A 96 4.63 21.86 -2.54
C ARG A 96 4.94 22.81 -3.69
N GLY A 97 4.95 22.32 -4.93
CA GLY A 97 5.17 23.14 -6.14
C GLY A 97 3.91 23.83 -6.68
N ARG A 98 2.78 23.75 -5.96
CA ARG A 98 1.51 24.43 -6.25
C ARG A 98 1.20 25.44 -5.15
#